data_AF-A0A969T754-F1
#
_entry.id   AF-A0A969T754-F1
#
_cell.length_a   1.000
_cell.length_b   1.000
_cell.length_c   1.000
_cell.angle_alpha   90.00
_cell.angle_beta   90.00
_cell.angle_gamma   90.00
#
_symmetry.space_group_name_H-M   'P 1'
#
loop_
_entity.id
_entity.type
_entity.pdbx_description
1 polymer ?
#
loop_
_entity_poly.entity_id
_entity_poly.type
_entity_poly.pdbx_seq_one_letter_code
_entity_poly.pdbx_strand_id
1 'polypeptide(L)' 'NTILIPTDFSEPSESALKVGLSIARRQKSNVILLHVLDQFAYMPPAEVFLPDFPLKKDIESTIKKSWKIYP' A
#
# COMPACT_ATOMS: atom_id res chain seq x y z
N ASN A 1 2.54 22.24 -2.87
CA ASN A 1 2.81 20.86 -3.34
C ASN A 1 2.82 19.94 -2.14
N THR A 2 2.24 18.74 -2.25
CA THR A 2 2.13 17.80 -1.12
C THR A 2 2.57 16.41 -1.56
N ILE A 3 3.38 15.74 -0.74
CA ILE A 3 3.85 14.37 -0.97
C ILE A 3 3.15 13.45 0.04
N LEU A 4 2.50 12.40 -0.46
CA LEU A 4 1.93 11.34 0.35
C LEU A 4 2.94 10.20 0.50
N ILE A 5 3.21 9.81 1.74
CA ILE A 5 4.13 8.71 2.08
C ILE A 5 3.31 7.65 2.82
N PRO A 6 3.09 6.46 2.24
CA PRO A 6 2.44 5.36 2.95
C PRO A 6 3.41 4.70 3.94
N THR A 7 2.89 4.20 5.06
CA THR A 7 3.62 3.37 6.02
C THR A 7 2.74 2.25 6.56
N ASP A 8 3.29 1.05 6.60
CA ASP A 8 2.76 -0.12 7.30
C ASP A 8 3.62 -0.47 8.53
N PHE A 9 4.51 0.46 8.93
CA PHE A 9 5.51 0.32 9.99
C PHE A 9 6.55 -0.80 9.79
N SER A 10 6.67 -1.35 8.58
CA SER A 10 7.76 -2.27 8.23
C SER A 10 9.08 -1.52 8.02
N GLU A 11 10.21 -2.21 8.15
CA GLU A 11 11.55 -1.66 7.88
C GLU A 11 11.69 -1.07 6.44
N PRO A 12 11.16 -1.71 5.37
CA PRO A 12 11.13 -1.07 4.05
C PRO A 12 10.35 0.24 4.02
N SER A 13 9.21 0.33 4.72
CA SER A 13 8.43 1.56 4.77
C SER A 13 9.15 2.69 5.53
N GLU A 14 9.93 2.34 6.56
CA GLU A 14 10.78 3.30 7.27
C GLU A 14 11.89 3.84 6.36
N SER A 15 12.50 2.97 5.55
CA SER A 15 13.49 3.37 4.55
C SER A 15 12.87 4.30 3.49
N ALA A 16 11.66 3.98 3.01
CA ALA A 16 10.92 4.82 2.08
C ALA A 16 10.57 6.20 2.69
N LEU A 17 10.19 6.24 3.97
CA LEU A 17 9.92 7.47 4.70
C LEU A 17 11.14 8.40 4.73
N LYS A 18 12.34 7.87 5.04
CA LYS A 18 13.60 8.64 5.06
C LYS A 18 13.87 9.30 3.70
N VAL A 19 13.69 8.56 2.61
CA VAL A 19 13.87 9.07 1.25
C VAL A 19 12.79 10.12 0.90
N GLY A 20 11.53 9.83 1.20
CA GLY A 20 10.39 10.73 0.93
C GLY A 20 10.53 12.08 1.65
N LEU A 21 11.00 12.08 2.90
CA LEU A 21 11.29 13.31 3.66
C LEU A 21 12.42 14.14 3.03
N SER A 22 13.47 13.49 2.53
CA SER A 22 14.57 14.18 1.83
C SER A 22 14.05 14.91 0.57
N ILE A 23 13.19 14.25 -0.20
CA ILE A 23 12.56 14.82 -1.39
C ILE A 23 11.64 15.98 -1.00
N ALA A 24 10.77 15.80 0.00
CA ALA A 24 9.85 16.83 0.47
C ALA A 24 10.59 18.10 0.93
N ARG A 25 11.70 17.94 1.67
CA ARG A 25 12.55 19.04 2.10
C ARG A 25 13.15 19.80 0.92
N ARG A 26 13.69 19.09 -0.08
CA ARG A 26 14.27 19.71 -1.29
C ARG A 26 13.23 20.48 -2.09
N GLN A 27 11.99 20.00 -2.11
CA GLN A 27 10.87 20.60 -2.86
C GLN A 27 10.05 21.61 -2.06
N LYS A 28 10.38 21.84 -0.77
CA LYS A 28 9.57 22.65 0.16
C LYS A 28 8.09 22.21 0.16
N SER A 29 7.86 20.90 0.09
CA SER A 29 6.53 20.30 0.04
C SER A 29 6.03 19.95 1.43
N ASN A 30 4.71 20.02 1.63
CA ASN A 30 4.06 19.41 2.78
C ASN A 30 4.10 17.88 2.66
N VAL A 31 4.04 17.19 3.79
CA VAL A 31 4.03 15.72 3.85
C VAL A 31 2.73 15.25 4.49
N ILE A 32 2.09 14.26 3.87
CA ILE A 32 1.04 13.45 4.47
C ILE A 32 1.61 12.06 4.70
N LEU A 33 1.70 11.64 5.96
CA LEU A 33 2.04 10.26 6.31
C LEU A 33 0.74 9.47 6.43
N LEU A 34 0.57 8.42 5.62
CA LEU A 34 -0.63 7.60 5.56
C LEU A 34 -0.36 6.22 6.15
N HIS A 35 -1.11 5.84 7.18
CA HIS A 35 -1.21 4.46 7.63
C HIS A 35 -2.62 3.94 7.34
N VAL A 36 -2.73 2.75 6.74
CA VAL A 36 -4.02 2.12 6.42
C VAL A 36 -4.27 0.99 7.39
N LEU A 37 -5.40 1.06 8.10
CA LEU A 37 -5.88 -0.03 8.94
C LEU A 37 -6.76 -0.97 8.10
N ASP A 38 -6.47 -2.26 8.15
CA ASP A 38 -7.36 -3.27 7.59
C ASP A 38 -8.53 -3.49 8.55
N GLN A 39 -9.71 -3.03 8.14
CA GLN A 39 -10.95 -3.16 8.92
C GLN A 39 -11.41 -4.62 9.03
N PHE A 40 -10.88 -5.52 8.20
CA PHE A 40 -11.27 -6.92 8.13
C PHE A 40 -10.18 -7.88 8.63
N ALA A 41 -9.00 -7.38 9.01
CA ALA A 41 -7.90 -8.22 9.52
C ALA A 41 -8.27 -9.05 10.75
N TYR A 42 -9.29 -8.62 11.51
CA TYR A 42 -9.78 -9.29 12.72
C TYR A 42 -11.13 -9.98 12.53
N MET A 43 -11.72 -9.92 11.34
CA MET A 43 -13.01 -10.54 11.08
C MET A 43 -12.79 -12.02 10.72
N PRO A 44 -13.41 -12.98 11.44
CA PRO A 44 -13.26 -14.38 11.09
C PRO A 44 -13.83 -14.62 9.67
N PRO A 45 -13.25 -15.57 8.89
CA PRO A 45 -13.64 -15.78 7.49
C PRO A 45 -15.14 -16.03 7.26
N ALA A 46 -15.86 -16.52 8.27
CA ALA A 46 -17.29 -16.76 8.22
C ALA A 46 -18.16 -15.49 8.34
N GLU A 47 -17.60 -14.38 8.82
CA GLU A 47 -18.31 -13.10 9.00
C GLU A 47 -18.02 -12.09 7.88
N VAL A 48 -16.98 -12.34 7.07
CA VAL A 48 -16.76 -11.60 5.83
C VAL A 48 -17.75 -12.14 4.81
N PHE A 49 -18.95 -11.55 4.75
CA PHE A 49 -19.88 -11.78 3.66
C PHE A 49 -19.20 -11.31 2.36
N LEU A 50 -18.55 -12.22 1.64
CA LEU A 50 -18.09 -12.00 0.28
C LEU A 50 -19.32 -12.28 -0.60
N PRO A 51 -20.11 -11.27 -1.02
CA PRO A 51 -21.22 -11.52 -1.92
C PRO A 51 -20.63 -12.12 -3.19
N ASP A 52 -20.85 -13.43 -3.44
CA ASP A 52 -20.23 -14.25 -4.48
C ASP A 52 -19.40 -13.44 -5.47
N PHE A 53 -18.21 -13.01 -5.02
CA PHE A 53 -17.33 -12.29 -5.91
C PHE A 53 -16.86 -13.40 -6.82
N PRO A 54 -17.17 -13.37 -8.14
CA PRO A 54 -16.60 -14.34 -9.03
C PRO A 54 -15.11 -14.18 -8.86
N LEU A 55 -14.48 -15.15 -8.19
CA LEU A 55 -13.04 -15.21 -8.03
C LEU A 55 -12.53 -15.15 -9.46
N LYS A 56 -12.11 -13.97 -9.91
CA LYS A 56 -11.38 -13.88 -11.17
C LYS A 56 -10.18 -14.75 -10.88
N LYS A 57 -10.17 -15.94 -11.48
CA LYS A 57 -9.20 -17.02 -11.26
C LYS A 57 -7.75 -16.59 -11.44
N ASP A 58 -7.52 -15.36 -11.87
CA ASP A 58 -6.27 -14.82 -12.32
C ASP A 58 -5.83 -13.58 -11.53
N ILE A 59 -6.03 -13.58 -10.20
CA ILE A 59 -5.27 -12.67 -9.31
C ILE A 59 -3.77 -12.89 -9.53
N GLU A 60 -3.34 -14.15 -9.69
CA GLU A 60 -1.95 -14.50 -10.00
C GLU A 60 -1.45 -13.89 -11.32
N SER A 61 -2.29 -13.81 -12.36
CA SER A 61 -1.89 -13.22 -13.64
C SER A 61 -1.71 -11.70 -13.55
N THR A 62 -2.52 -11.06 -12.69
CA THR A 62 -2.50 -9.61 -12.47
C THR A 62 -1.25 -9.21 -11.68
N ILE A 63 -0.92 -9.96 -10.62
CA ILE A 63 0.28 -9.73 -9.79
C ILE A 63 1.57 -9.98 -10.58
N LYS A 64 1.66 -11.09 -11.34
CA LYS A 64 2.84 -11.38 -12.18
C LYS A 64 3.06 -10.37 -13.31
N LYS A 65 1.99 -9.80 -13.88
CA LYS A 65 2.11 -8.71 -14.85
C LYS A 65 2.68 -7.45 -14.21
N SER A 66 2.27 -7.12 -12.99
CA SER A 66 2.73 -5.91 -12.29
C SER A 66 4.18 -6.01 -11.84
N TRP A 67 4.67 -7.20 -11.44
CA TRP A 67 6.08 -7.41 -11.05
C TRP A 67 7.06 -7.41 -12.23
N LYS A 68 6.58 -7.63 -13.46
CA LYS A 68 7.39 -7.55 -14.69
C LYS A 68 7.62 -6.12 -15.21
N ILE A 69 7.02 -5.11 -14.60
CA ILE A 69 7.07 -3.71 -15.06
C ILE A 69 8.11 -2.88 -14.28
N TYR A 70 8.79 -3.46 -13.27
CA TYR A 70 9.94 -2.83 -12.63
C TYR A 70 11.24 -3.43 -13.18
N PRO A 71 12.14 -2.62 -13.77
CA PRO A 71 13.49 -3.06 -14.15
C PRO A 71 14.37 -3.37 -12.94
#